data_AF-A0A2G7T3U2-F1
#
_entry.id   AF-A0A2G7T3U2-F1
#
_cell.length_a   1.000
_cell.length_b   1.000
_cell.length_c   1.000
_cell.angle_alpha   90.00
_cell.angle_beta   90.00
_cell.angle_gamma   90.00
#
_symmetry.space_group_name_H-M   'P 1'
#
loop_
_entity.id
_entity.type
_entity.pdbx_description
1 polymer ?
#
loop_
_entity_poly.entity_id
_entity_poly.type
_entity_poly.pdbx_seq_one_letter_code
_entity_poly.pdbx_strand_id
1 'polypeptide(L)'
;MDKALPRLLAAAALCVVQPPAQAVFTIVTDTDLLNYSLTLRVGTTGATVDTVAFSVTGANAGLTPVAVTGTPSISVSVSPTRPALGTAVARPVTLVVDSSTALSCQSGGCGSATIPFSKISWVASNNGNAASGDIQNGRFSASAGQSIASYNANASVCSGGLCPVAGWTVQSRQLTGTVLQFTYDNDVVYPGGNYKGTVRFTASMV
;
A
#
# COMPACT_ATOMS: atom_id res chain seq x y z
N MET A 1 25.96 -56.02 -31.33
CA MET A 1 26.65 -54.73 -31.07
C MET A 1 25.57 -53.68 -31.03
N ASP A 2 24.90 -53.59 -29.88
CA ASP A 2 23.79 -52.67 -29.66
C ASP A 2 24.36 -51.36 -29.13
N LYS A 3 23.99 -50.23 -29.74
CA LYS A 3 24.04 -48.95 -29.04
C LYS A 3 22.93 -48.02 -29.53
N ALA A 4 22.02 -47.80 -28.58
CA ALA A 4 20.78 -47.08 -28.70
C ALA A 4 20.96 -45.57 -28.87
N LEU A 5 19.92 -45.00 -29.48
CA LEU A 5 19.60 -43.60 -29.72
C LEU A 5 19.72 -42.71 -28.45
N PRO A 6 20.31 -41.50 -28.52
CA PRO A 6 20.34 -40.59 -27.37
C PRO A 6 18.99 -39.88 -27.20
N ARG A 7 18.39 -40.03 -26.01
CA ARG A 7 17.22 -39.27 -25.56
C ARG A 7 17.64 -37.84 -25.20
N LEU A 8 17.06 -36.87 -25.90
CA LEU A 8 17.05 -35.45 -25.52
C LEU A 8 16.28 -35.28 -24.20
N LEU A 9 16.97 -34.89 -23.12
CA LEU A 9 16.32 -34.36 -21.92
C LEU A 9 16.08 -32.85 -22.13
N ALA A 10 14.81 -32.48 -22.32
CA ALA A 10 14.37 -31.09 -22.20
C ALA A 10 14.26 -30.74 -20.71
N ALA A 11 15.11 -29.81 -20.24
CA ALA A 11 14.97 -29.21 -18.92
C ALA A 11 13.81 -28.21 -18.96
N ALA A 12 12.64 -28.62 -18.47
CA ALA A 12 11.52 -27.72 -18.25
C ALA A 12 11.87 -26.79 -17.07
N ALA A 13 12.08 -25.50 -17.37
CA ALA A 13 12.19 -24.45 -16.37
C ALA A 13 10.89 -24.42 -15.55
N LEU A 14 10.98 -24.72 -14.26
CA LEU A 14 9.92 -24.42 -13.30
C LEU A 14 9.77 -22.90 -13.27
N CYS A 15 8.76 -22.36 -13.96
CA CYS A 15 8.20 -21.06 -13.62
C CYS A 15 7.69 -21.18 -12.19
N VAL A 16 8.45 -20.64 -11.24
CA VAL A 16 7.95 -20.34 -9.90
C VAL A 16 6.87 -19.29 -10.09
N VAL A 17 5.63 -19.74 -10.24
CA VAL A 17 4.45 -18.88 -10.12
C VAL A 17 4.45 -18.43 -8.67
N GLN A 18 5.09 -17.29 -8.39
CA GLN A 18 4.92 -16.62 -7.12
C GLN A 18 3.41 -16.40 -6.95
N PRO A 19 2.79 -16.95 -5.89
CA PRO A 19 1.38 -16.73 -5.67
C PRO A 19 1.13 -15.23 -5.60
N PRO A 20 0.08 -14.71 -6.25
CA PRO A 20 -0.22 -13.30 -6.25
C PRO A 20 -0.36 -12.84 -4.79
N ALA A 21 0.42 -11.83 -4.41
CA ALA A 21 0.33 -11.19 -3.11
C ALA A 21 -1.13 -10.72 -2.93
N GLN A 22 -1.80 -11.29 -1.94
CA GLN A 22 -3.20 -11.03 -1.64
C GLN A 22 -3.36 -9.59 -1.16
N ALA A 23 -4.54 -8.98 -1.35
CA ALA A 23 -4.91 -7.78 -0.61
C ALA A 23 -4.55 -8.01 0.86
N VAL A 24 -3.67 -7.16 1.41
CA VAL A 24 -3.05 -7.43 2.71
C VAL A 24 -4.04 -7.08 3.82
N PHE A 25 -4.92 -8.03 4.12
CA PHE A 25 -5.72 -8.02 5.33
C PHE A 25 -4.85 -8.53 6.48
N THR A 26 -4.05 -7.66 7.08
CA THR A 26 -3.35 -8.01 8.32
C THR A 26 -4.32 -7.81 9.48
N ILE A 27 -4.89 -8.92 9.96
CA ILE A 27 -5.59 -8.96 11.24
C ILE A 27 -4.55 -9.13 12.34
N VAL A 28 -4.17 -8.03 12.98
CA VAL A 28 -3.40 -8.11 14.23
C VAL A 28 -4.41 -8.31 15.35
N THR A 29 -4.50 -9.53 15.88
CA THR A 29 -5.15 -9.81 17.16
C THR A 29 -4.20 -9.42 18.27
N ASP A 30 -4.60 -8.44 19.10
CA ASP A 30 -3.91 -8.13 20.35
C ASP A 30 -4.13 -9.30 21.34
N THR A 31 -3.11 -9.65 22.13
CA THR A 31 -3.19 -10.66 23.20
C THR A 31 -3.95 -10.15 24.43
N ASP A 32 -4.44 -8.91 24.41
CA ASP A 32 -5.35 -8.37 25.41
C ASP A 32 -6.65 -9.20 25.51
N LEU A 33 -7.14 -9.39 26.74
CA LEU A 33 -8.27 -10.25 27.13
C LEU A 33 -9.60 -9.90 26.42
N LEU A 34 -9.62 -8.78 25.71
CA LEU A 34 -10.80 -8.27 25.04
C LEU A 34 -10.89 -8.74 23.57
N ASN A 35 -9.83 -9.13 22.85
CA ASN A 35 -9.81 -9.44 21.39
C ASN A 35 -9.97 -8.21 20.46
N TYR A 36 -9.03 -7.28 20.48
CA TYR A 36 -8.97 -6.23 19.46
C TYR A 36 -8.53 -6.80 18.11
N SER A 37 -9.01 -6.22 17.01
CA SER A 37 -8.56 -6.57 15.67
C SER A 37 -8.29 -5.32 14.83
N LEU A 38 -7.32 -5.39 13.92
CA LEU A 38 -7.00 -4.33 12.95
C LEU A 38 -7.31 -4.85 11.55
N THR A 39 -7.99 -4.07 10.71
CA THR A 39 -8.17 -4.43 9.30
C THR A 39 -7.50 -3.38 8.43
N LEU A 40 -6.44 -3.76 7.74
CA LEU A 40 -5.83 -2.97 6.66
C LEU A 40 -6.45 -3.38 5.33
N ARG A 41 -6.75 -2.40 4.49
CA ARG A 41 -7.09 -2.62 3.10
C ARG A 41 -6.48 -1.52 2.24
N VAL A 42 -5.81 -1.96 1.17
CA VAL A 42 -5.20 -1.10 0.14
C VAL A 42 -5.77 -1.53 -1.21
N GLY A 43 -6.45 -0.62 -1.88
CA GLY A 43 -7.01 -0.82 -3.22
C GLY A 43 -8.50 -1.19 -3.30
N THR A 44 -8.92 -1.50 -4.53
CA THR A 44 -10.29 -1.77 -4.97
C THR A 44 -10.85 -3.05 -4.34
N THR A 45 -12.16 -3.05 -4.02
CA THR A 45 -12.79 -4.20 -3.35
C THR A 45 -12.81 -5.37 -4.31
N GLY A 46 -12.24 -6.52 -3.92
CA GLY A 46 -12.21 -7.73 -4.75
C GLY A 46 -11.09 -7.77 -5.81
N ALA A 47 -10.22 -6.76 -5.87
CA ALA A 47 -8.99 -6.81 -6.67
C ALA A 47 -7.86 -7.49 -5.87
N THR A 48 -6.96 -8.20 -6.57
CA THR A 48 -5.80 -8.88 -5.97
C THR A 48 -4.68 -7.92 -5.62
N VAL A 49 -4.28 -7.08 -6.59
CA VAL A 49 -3.31 -5.97 -6.45
C VAL A 49 -3.70 -4.89 -7.45
N ASP A 50 -3.96 -3.66 -6.99
CA ASP A 50 -4.10 -2.55 -7.92
C ASP A 50 -2.73 -2.16 -8.48
N THR A 51 -2.64 -2.13 -9.82
CA THR A 51 -1.42 -1.72 -10.52
C THR A 51 -1.62 -0.30 -11.05
N VAL A 52 -0.83 0.64 -10.53
CA VAL A 52 -0.79 2.00 -11.06
C VAL A 52 0.14 2.03 -12.27
N ALA A 53 -0.41 2.37 -13.43
CA ALA A 53 0.36 2.55 -14.65
C ALA A 53 0.75 4.02 -14.84
N PHE A 54 2.01 4.25 -15.19
CA PHE A 54 2.52 5.55 -15.61
C PHE A 54 2.94 5.45 -17.07
N SER A 55 2.23 6.13 -17.96
CA SER A 55 2.54 6.12 -19.39
C SER A 55 3.39 7.33 -19.76
N VAL A 56 4.71 7.11 -19.87
CA VAL A 56 5.65 8.13 -20.35
C VAL A 56 5.74 8.03 -21.87
N THR A 57 5.16 8.99 -22.60
CA THR A 57 5.18 9.04 -24.08
C THR A 57 5.51 10.44 -24.59
N GLY A 58 6.00 10.54 -25.82
CA GLY A 58 6.14 11.81 -26.57
C GLY A 58 6.95 12.89 -25.85
N ALA A 59 6.38 14.11 -25.75
CA ALA A 59 7.02 15.31 -25.19
C ALA A 59 7.47 15.16 -23.72
N ASN A 60 6.92 14.20 -22.97
CA ASN A 60 7.33 13.94 -21.59
C ASN A 60 8.74 13.36 -21.52
N ALA A 61 9.19 12.63 -22.55
CA ALA A 61 10.57 12.14 -22.68
C ALA A 61 11.50 13.14 -23.42
N GLY A 62 11.03 14.36 -23.68
CA GLY A 62 11.72 15.40 -24.44
C GLY A 62 12.40 16.49 -23.58
N LEU A 63 12.72 17.63 -24.20
CA LEU A 63 13.50 18.74 -23.61
C LEU A 63 12.82 19.45 -22.41
N THR A 64 11.54 19.19 -22.17
CA THR A 64 10.78 19.72 -21.02
C THR A 64 10.07 18.57 -20.31
N PRO A 65 10.76 17.84 -19.42
CA PRO A 65 10.15 16.73 -18.72
C PRO A 65 9.04 17.22 -17.79
N VAL A 66 7.84 16.64 -17.94
CA VAL A 66 6.68 16.92 -17.09
C VAL A 66 6.36 15.67 -16.28
N ALA A 67 5.95 15.88 -15.03
CA ALA A 67 5.54 14.79 -14.15
C ALA A 67 4.31 14.06 -14.70
N VAL A 68 4.30 12.73 -14.62
CA VAL A 68 3.25 11.88 -15.19
C VAL A 68 2.35 11.39 -14.07
N THR A 69 1.06 11.72 -14.16
CA THR A 69 0.05 11.19 -13.23
C THR A 69 -0.26 9.74 -13.57
N GLY A 70 -0.21 8.86 -12.58
CA GLY A 70 -0.51 7.44 -12.75
C GLY A 70 -2.01 7.13 -12.64
N THR A 71 -2.47 6.01 -13.18
CA THR A 71 -3.85 5.54 -13.01
C THR A 71 -3.90 4.04 -12.74
N PRO A 72 -4.82 3.53 -11.91
CA PRO A 72 -5.87 4.24 -11.16
C PRO A 72 -5.34 4.86 -9.85
N SER A 73 -6.17 5.67 -9.18
CA SER A 73 -5.95 6.09 -7.79
C SER A 73 -6.18 4.95 -6.82
N ILE A 74 -5.45 4.89 -5.71
CA ILE A 74 -5.53 3.79 -4.73
C ILE A 74 -6.17 4.24 -3.43
N SER A 75 -7.22 3.55 -3.00
CA SER A 75 -7.87 3.82 -1.71
C SER A 75 -7.19 3.04 -0.59
N VAL A 76 -6.91 3.69 0.53
CA VAL A 76 -6.35 3.09 1.74
C VAL A 76 -7.33 3.24 2.89
N SER A 77 -7.58 2.13 3.59
CA SER A 77 -8.42 2.10 4.78
C SER A 77 -7.79 1.25 5.88
N VAL A 78 -7.86 1.76 7.09
CA VAL A 78 -7.38 1.09 8.31
C VAL A 78 -8.46 1.24 9.37
N SER A 79 -9.13 0.12 9.67
CA SER A 79 -10.27 0.08 10.59
C SER A 79 -9.93 -0.83 11.78
N PRO A 80 -9.74 -0.26 12.97
CA PRO A 80 -9.63 -1.02 14.21
C PRO A 80 -11.02 -1.44 14.69
N THR A 81 -11.20 -2.72 15.01
CA THR A 81 -12.41 -3.25 15.64
C THR A 81 -12.15 -3.51 17.12
N ARG A 82 -13.09 -3.07 17.94
CA ARG A 82 -13.02 -3.13 19.39
C ARG A 82 -14.08 -4.08 19.99
N PRO A 83 -13.74 -4.81 21.06
CA PRO A 83 -14.69 -5.57 21.89
C PRO A 83 -15.60 -4.65 22.72
N ALA A 84 -16.87 -5.00 22.85
CA ALA A 84 -17.91 -4.14 23.43
C ALA A 84 -17.69 -3.66 24.88
N LEU A 85 -16.80 -4.30 25.65
CA LEU A 85 -16.75 -4.18 27.12
C LEU A 85 -15.49 -3.51 27.70
N GLY A 86 -14.58 -2.97 26.89
CA GLY A 86 -13.39 -2.29 27.45
C GLY A 86 -13.69 -0.92 28.04
N THR A 87 -12.71 -0.31 28.69
CA THR A 87 -12.61 1.13 28.94
C THR A 87 -11.94 1.85 27.75
N ALA A 88 -12.06 3.18 27.64
CA ALA A 88 -11.34 3.95 26.63
C ALA A 88 -9.83 3.86 26.90
N VAL A 89 -9.10 3.11 26.06
CA VAL A 89 -7.66 2.93 26.16
C VAL A 89 -7.03 3.51 24.90
N ALA A 90 -5.94 4.26 25.07
CA ALA A 90 -5.14 4.75 23.97
C ALA A 90 -4.60 3.57 23.16
N ARG A 91 -4.88 3.56 21.85
CA ARG A 91 -4.43 2.51 20.91
C ARG A 91 -3.80 3.17 19.69
N PRO A 92 -2.52 3.57 19.77
CA PRO A 92 -1.82 4.09 18.59
C PRO A 92 -1.79 3.06 17.46
N VAL A 93 -2.26 3.51 16.30
CA VAL A 93 -2.17 2.80 15.02
C VAL A 93 -1.13 3.51 14.16
N THR A 94 -0.24 2.74 13.54
CA THR A 94 0.76 3.27 12.60
C THR A 94 0.68 2.52 11.28
N LEU A 95 0.70 3.26 10.17
CA LEU A 95 0.80 2.73 8.82
C LEU A 95 2.20 3.02 8.28
N VAL A 96 2.89 1.94 7.92
CA VAL A 96 4.26 1.97 7.39
C VAL A 96 4.28 1.44 5.96
N VAL A 97 5.13 2.04 5.14
CA VAL A 97 5.39 1.65 3.77
C VAL A 97 6.83 1.20 3.59
N ASP A 98 6.98 0.06 2.91
CA ASP A 98 8.24 -0.43 2.34
C ASP A 98 8.26 -0.17 0.84
N SER A 99 9.18 0.70 0.43
CA SER A 99 9.43 1.12 -0.95
C SER A 99 10.92 0.93 -1.33
N SER A 100 11.63 0.07 -0.57
CA SER A 100 13.08 -0.11 -0.70
C SER A 100 13.52 -0.77 -2.01
N THR A 101 12.64 -1.52 -2.66
CA THR A 101 12.94 -2.23 -3.90
C THR A 101 12.60 -1.36 -5.11
N ALA A 102 13.61 -0.91 -5.87
CA ALA A 102 13.41 -0.10 -7.07
C ALA A 102 12.54 -0.81 -8.14
N LEU A 103 11.91 -0.03 -9.03
CA LEU A 103 11.24 -0.59 -10.19
C LEU A 103 12.29 -1.18 -11.13
N SER A 104 12.12 -2.43 -11.54
CA SER A 104 13.02 -3.15 -12.44
C SER A 104 12.46 -3.21 -13.85
N CYS A 105 13.34 -3.11 -14.84
CA CYS A 105 13.00 -3.37 -16.24
C CYS A 105 12.43 -4.79 -16.39
N GLN A 106 11.21 -4.90 -16.88
CA GLN A 106 10.52 -6.17 -17.15
C GLN A 106 10.59 -6.55 -18.62
N SER A 107 10.49 -5.57 -19.51
CA SER A 107 10.49 -5.76 -20.96
C SER A 107 10.77 -4.45 -21.68
N GLY A 108 11.09 -4.52 -22.97
CA GLY A 108 11.61 -3.38 -23.73
C GLY A 108 13.12 -3.23 -23.58
N GLY A 109 13.75 -2.35 -24.34
CA GLY A 109 15.20 -2.19 -24.43
C GLY A 109 15.89 -1.62 -23.19
N CYS A 110 15.28 -1.74 -22.00
CA CYS A 110 15.76 -1.12 -20.77
C CYS A 110 16.83 -1.91 -19.99
N GLY A 111 17.16 -3.14 -20.42
CA GLY A 111 18.25 -3.93 -19.85
C GLY A 111 18.11 -4.13 -18.34
N SER A 112 19.17 -3.79 -17.59
CA SER A 112 19.21 -3.88 -16.12
C SER A 112 18.93 -2.55 -15.42
N ALA A 113 18.44 -1.53 -16.14
CA ALA A 113 18.13 -0.24 -15.54
C ALA A 113 17.04 -0.37 -14.47
N THR A 114 17.14 0.44 -13.43
CA THR A 114 16.17 0.52 -12.35
C THR A 114 15.78 1.96 -12.06
N ILE A 115 14.54 2.17 -11.61
CA ILE A 115 14.01 3.47 -11.23
C ILE A 115 13.71 3.42 -9.73
N PRO A 116 14.31 4.26 -8.88
CA PRO A 116 14.02 4.27 -7.46
C PRO A 116 12.60 4.78 -7.19
N PHE A 117 11.93 4.20 -6.20
CA PHE A 117 10.59 4.66 -5.79
C PHE A 117 10.56 6.12 -5.32
N SER A 118 11.70 6.72 -4.98
CA SER A 118 11.81 8.14 -4.64
C SER A 118 11.44 9.11 -5.77
N LYS A 119 11.27 8.60 -7.00
CA LYS A 119 10.68 9.34 -8.12
C LYS A 119 9.15 9.35 -8.12
N ILE A 120 8.50 8.63 -7.21
CA ILE A 120 7.04 8.55 -7.14
C ILE A 120 6.56 9.30 -5.89
N SER A 121 5.67 10.26 -6.11
CA SER A 121 4.94 11.02 -5.10
C SER A 121 3.45 10.70 -5.15
N TRP A 122 2.71 11.14 -4.13
CA TRP A 122 1.26 11.04 -4.11
C TRP A 122 0.61 12.30 -3.55
N VAL A 123 -0.60 12.55 -4.05
CA VAL A 123 -1.53 13.50 -3.46
C VAL A 123 -2.62 12.70 -2.76
N ALA A 124 -2.80 12.96 -1.46
CA ALA A 124 -3.87 12.40 -0.65
C ALA A 124 -5.14 13.25 -0.82
N SER A 125 -6.28 12.58 -0.87
CA SER A 125 -7.61 13.19 -0.88
C SER A 125 -8.55 12.34 -0.03
N ASN A 126 -9.68 12.94 0.38
CA ASN A 126 -10.61 12.33 1.33
C ASN A 126 -9.92 11.93 2.65
N ASN A 127 -8.92 12.72 3.08
CA ASN A 127 -8.13 12.52 4.28
C ASN A 127 -8.42 13.61 5.33
N GLY A 128 -8.18 13.28 6.59
CA GLY A 128 -8.15 14.25 7.68
C GLY A 128 -6.94 15.19 7.60
N ASN A 129 -6.97 16.24 8.43
CA ASN A 129 -5.83 17.16 8.55
C ASN A 129 -4.60 16.47 9.16
N ALA A 130 -3.41 17.06 9.01
CA ALA A 130 -2.18 16.46 9.53
C ALA A 130 -2.23 16.16 11.05
N ALA A 131 -2.97 16.96 11.83
CA ALA A 131 -3.13 16.76 13.26
C ALA A 131 -4.01 15.54 13.62
N SER A 132 -4.83 15.04 12.69
CA SER A 132 -5.59 13.81 12.90
C SER A 132 -4.73 12.56 12.77
N GLY A 133 -3.53 12.67 12.20
CA GLY A 133 -2.64 11.54 11.97
C GLY A 133 -2.99 10.71 10.73
N ASP A 134 -3.83 11.24 9.85
CA ASP A 134 -4.21 10.62 8.57
C ASP A 134 -3.07 10.75 7.53
N ILE A 135 -3.14 9.97 6.46
CA ILE A 135 -2.20 10.03 5.36
C ILE A 135 -2.25 11.42 4.72
N GLN A 136 -1.09 12.06 4.62
CA GLN A 136 -0.93 13.36 3.96
C GLN A 136 -0.24 13.18 2.60
N ASN A 137 -0.18 14.26 1.83
CA ASN A 137 0.63 14.32 0.61
C ASN A 137 2.08 13.94 0.92
N GLY A 138 2.73 13.23 -0.01
CA GLY A 138 4.08 12.76 0.27
C GLY A 138 4.79 12.16 -0.94
N ARG A 139 5.96 11.62 -0.65
CA ARG A 139 6.86 10.97 -1.61
C ARG A 139 7.51 9.78 -0.95
N PHE A 140 7.73 8.71 -1.71
CA PHE A 140 8.43 7.55 -1.17
C PHE A 140 9.88 7.90 -0.88
N SER A 141 10.39 7.44 0.27
CA SER A 141 11.79 7.67 0.64
C SER A 141 12.75 6.59 0.11
N ALA A 142 12.24 5.62 -0.65
CA ALA A 142 12.97 4.41 -1.05
C ALA A 142 13.54 3.63 0.16
N SER A 143 12.82 3.67 1.28
CA SER A 143 13.17 2.97 2.53
C SER A 143 12.17 1.84 2.82
N ALA A 144 12.57 0.92 3.72
CA ALA A 144 11.74 -0.20 4.14
C ALA A 144 10.74 0.14 5.29
N GLY A 145 10.69 1.40 5.74
CA GLY A 145 10.06 1.76 7.01
C GLY A 145 9.51 3.19 7.08
N GLN A 146 8.99 3.72 5.98
CA GLN A 146 8.41 5.06 5.98
C GLN A 146 7.03 5.06 6.64
N SER A 147 6.87 5.71 7.80
CA SER A 147 5.54 5.97 8.35
C SER A 147 4.81 7.00 7.50
N ILE A 148 3.58 6.69 7.09
CA ILE A 148 2.75 7.58 6.27
C ILE A 148 1.44 7.99 6.97
N ALA A 149 1.08 7.33 8.07
CA ALA A 149 0.00 7.74 8.96
C ALA A 149 0.25 7.21 10.37
N SER A 150 -0.14 7.98 11.38
CA SER A 150 -0.07 7.60 12.78
C SER A 150 -1.12 8.33 13.58
N TYR A 151 -2.09 7.60 14.14
CA TYR A 151 -3.21 8.16 14.88
C TYR A 151 -3.56 7.29 16.07
N ASN A 152 -4.17 7.87 17.09
CA ASN A 152 -4.68 7.12 18.22
C ASN A 152 -6.11 6.66 17.91
N ALA A 153 -6.34 5.34 17.83
CA ALA A 153 -7.63 4.71 17.63
C ALA A 153 -8.53 4.73 18.88
N ASN A 154 -8.28 5.64 19.84
CA ASN A 154 -9.04 5.76 21.07
C ASN A 154 -10.55 5.77 20.76
N ALA A 155 -11.26 4.81 21.36
CA ALA A 155 -12.69 4.70 21.26
C ALA A 155 -13.33 5.56 22.35
N SER A 156 -14.04 6.62 21.97
CA SER A 156 -14.82 7.39 22.94
C SER A 156 -16.09 6.62 23.27
N VAL A 157 -16.28 6.27 24.54
CA VAL A 157 -17.57 5.77 25.05
C VAL A 157 -18.40 6.97 25.49
N CYS A 158 -19.61 7.14 24.94
CA CYS A 158 -20.62 7.95 25.61
C CYS A 158 -20.97 7.23 26.92
N SER A 159 -20.68 7.84 28.06
CA SER A 159 -21.09 7.32 29.38
C SER A 159 -21.90 8.40 30.09
N GLY A 160 -23.15 8.07 30.44
CA GLY A 160 -24.08 8.98 31.10
C GLY A 160 -25.55 8.63 30.86
N GLY A 161 -26.44 9.06 31.76
CA GLY A 161 -27.88 8.76 31.74
C GLY A 161 -28.67 9.32 30.54
N LEU A 162 -28.02 10.10 29.66
CA LEU A 162 -28.59 10.61 28.40
C LEU A 162 -28.29 9.72 27.19
N CYS A 163 -27.54 8.63 27.37
CA CYS A 163 -27.18 7.71 26.29
C CYS A 163 -28.28 6.66 25.87
N PRO A 164 -29.43 6.41 26.57
CA PRO A 164 -30.27 5.25 26.26
C PRO A 164 -31.42 5.48 25.25
N VAL A 165 -31.44 6.55 24.45
CA VAL A 165 -32.55 6.76 23.48
C VAL A 165 -32.21 6.41 22.02
N ALA A 166 -30.95 6.10 21.66
CA ALA A 166 -30.58 5.98 20.24
C ALA A 166 -29.47 4.95 19.88
N GLY A 167 -29.22 3.94 20.72
CA GLY A 167 -28.23 2.90 20.42
C GLY A 167 -26.77 3.36 20.62
N TRP A 168 -25.98 2.55 21.29
CA TRP A 168 -24.59 2.85 21.58
C TRP A 168 -23.77 2.97 20.29
N THR A 169 -23.26 4.15 19.97
CA THR A 169 -22.29 4.35 18.88
C THR A 169 -20.88 4.41 19.47
N VAL A 170 -20.14 3.32 19.33
CA VAL A 170 -18.71 3.27 19.63
C VAL A 170 -17.98 3.82 18.40
N GLN A 171 -17.34 4.97 18.53
CA GLN A 171 -16.56 5.55 17.42
C GLN A 171 -15.07 5.48 17.74
N SER A 172 -14.40 4.49 17.13
CA SER A 172 -12.94 4.47 17.04
C SER A 172 -12.50 5.40 15.91
N ARG A 173 -11.40 6.13 16.10
CA ARG A 173 -10.74 6.80 14.97
C ARG A 173 -10.23 5.76 13.99
N GLN A 174 -10.41 6.03 12.70
CA GLN A 174 -10.05 5.11 11.61
C GLN A 174 -9.68 5.90 10.37
N LEU A 175 -8.87 5.29 9.50
CA LEU A 175 -8.63 5.79 8.14
C LEU A 175 -9.69 5.17 7.24
N THR A 176 -10.61 5.98 6.71
CA THR A 176 -11.72 5.48 5.89
C THR A 176 -11.65 6.06 4.49
N GLY A 177 -10.94 5.34 3.62
CA GLY A 177 -10.94 5.63 2.19
C GLY A 177 -10.12 6.84 1.81
N THR A 178 -8.96 7.04 2.44
CA THR A 178 -7.97 8.01 1.98
C THR A 178 -7.50 7.60 0.59
N VAL A 179 -7.70 8.44 -0.40
CA VAL A 179 -7.39 8.14 -1.81
C VAL A 179 -6.04 8.74 -2.17
N LEU A 180 -5.13 7.90 -2.67
CA LEU A 180 -3.79 8.26 -3.11
C LEU A 180 -3.74 8.33 -4.63
N GLN A 181 -3.48 9.51 -5.16
CA GLN A 181 -3.22 9.75 -6.57
C GLN A 181 -1.71 9.86 -6.79
N PHE A 182 -1.10 8.87 -7.45
CA PHE A 182 0.34 8.84 -7.64
C PHE A 182 0.79 9.66 -8.84
N THR A 183 1.99 10.24 -8.72
CA THR A 183 2.67 10.99 -9.77
C THR A 183 4.13 10.56 -9.84
N TYR A 184 4.62 10.31 -11.05
CA TYR A 184 6.01 9.99 -11.34
C TYR A 184 6.75 11.22 -11.85
N ASP A 185 7.84 11.57 -11.18
CA ASP A 185 8.78 12.60 -11.61
C ASP A 185 9.61 12.07 -12.78
N ASN A 186 9.35 12.62 -13.96
CA ASN A 186 10.09 12.24 -15.16
C ASN A 186 11.33 13.13 -15.40
N ASP A 187 12.02 13.53 -14.35
CA ASP A 187 13.16 14.46 -14.39
C ASP A 187 14.50 13.81 -14.84
N VAL A 188 14.58 12.48 -14.81
CA VAL A 188 15.73 11.68 -15.22
C VAL A 188 15.35 10.81 -16.41
N VAL A 189 16.20 10.81 -17.44
CA VAL A 189 15.99 9.97 -18.63
C VAL A 189 16.43 8.54 -18.33
N TYR A 190 15.49 7.61 -18.40
CA TYR A 190 15.74 6.16 -18.33
C TYR A 190 15.58 5.53 -19.72
N PRO A 191 16.29 4.42 -20.01
CA PRO A 191 16.08 3.65 -21.22
C PRO A 191 14.62 3.25 -21.43
N GLY A 192 14.18 3.26 -22.69
CA GLY A 192 12.80 2.90 -23.04
C GLY A 192 12.46 1.45 -22.70
N GLY A 193 11.38 1.26 -21.95
CA GLY A 193 10.83 -0.05 -21.64
C GLY A 193 9.81 0.00 -20.49
N ASN A 194 9.35 -1.17 -20.07
CA ASN A 194 8.36 -1.34 -19.01
C ASN A 194 9.07 -1.63 -17.69
N TYR A 195 8.92 -0.74 -16.72
CA TYR A 195 9.46 -0.92 -15.37
C TYR A 195 8.34 -1.32 -14.42
N LYS A 196 8.60 -2.28 -13.52
CA LYS A 196 7.64 -2.72 -12.50
C LYS A 196 8.31 -2.85 -11.15
N GLY A 197 7.60 -2.42 -10.12
CA GLY A 197 7.99 -2.59 -8.73
C GLY A 197 6.76 -2.80 -7.86
N THR A 198 6.97 -3.10 -6.58
CA THR A 198 5.89 -3.30 -5.61
C THR A 198 6.21 -2.51 -4.35
N VAL A 199 5.18 -1.84 -3.83
CA VAL A 199 5.21 -1.14 -2.54
C VAL A 199 4.36 -1.95 -1.56
N ARG A 200 4.88 -2.19 -0.36
CA ARG A 200 4.16 -2.94 0.66
C ARG A 200 3.73 -2.02 1.80
N PHE A 201 2.45 -2.12 2.16
CA PHE A 201 1.86 -1.40 3.29
C PHE A 201 1.73 -2.35 4.48
N THR A 202 2.00 -1.86 5.67
CA THR A 202 1.87 -2.63 6.91
C THR A 202 1.28 -1.73 7.98
N ALA A 203 0.15 -2.16 8.56
CA ALA A 203 -0.47 -1.47 9.67
C ALA A 203 -0.18 -2.23 10.97
N SER A 204 0.15 -1.50 12.02
CA SER A 204 0.33 -2.04 13.37
C SER A 204 -0.50 -1.23 14.36
N MET A 205 -0.93 -1.91 15.43
CA MET A 205 -1.65 -1.32 16.56
C MET A 205 -0.98 -1.83 17.84
N VAL A 206 -0.69 -0.93 18.76
CA VAL A 206 -0.16 -1.24 20.11
C VAL A 206 -1.02 -0.59 21.18
#